data_AF-A0A9E6B0I6-F1
#
_entry.id   AF-A0A9E6B0I6-F1
#
_cell.length_a   1.000
_cell.length_b   1.000
_cell.length_c   1.000
_cell.angle_alpha   90.00
_cell.angle_beta   90.00
_cell.angle_gamma   90.00
#
_symmetry.space_group_name_H-M   'P 1'
#
loop_
_entity.id
_entity.type
_entity.pdbx_description
1 polymer ?
#
loop_
_entity_poly.entity_id
_entity_poly.type
_entity_poly.pdbx_seq_one_letter_code
_entity_poly.pdbx_strand_id
1 'polypeptide(L)'
;LKKSGKPYRKDLELEVLAEILNKERFVTCHSYVQSEINMLMKVAEKFNFNINTFTHILEGYKVADKMKKHGVGGSTFSDWWAYKYEVNDAIPYNGAIMHNQGITVAFNSDDSEMSRRLNQEAAKAVKYGDLSEEDAWKFVTLNPAKLLHLDDKIGSIKVGKDADVVLWNTNPLSVYAKAEKTLIEGVVYFDLARDLKLRTEIKKERNELINLMLDHKNNGGKTQAPKKEEKPHMHCDFVGDYQ
;
A
#
# COMPACT_ATOMS: atom_id res chain seq x y z
N LEU A 1 -12.95 -24.19 24.62
CA LEU A 1 -14.36 -24.02 24.15
C LEU A 1 -14.46 -23.94 22.64
N LYS A 2 -13.77 -23.02 21.92
CA LYS A 2 -13.78 -22.97 20.43
C LYS A 2 -13.44 -24.33 19.76
N LYS A 3 -12.39 -25.01 20.21
CA LYS A 3 -11.99 -26.34 19.69
C LYS A 3 -12.90 -27.52 20.10
N SER A 4 -13.96 -27.27 20.88
CA SER A 4 -14.81 -28.35 21.44
C SER A 4 -16.09 -28.63 20.65
N GLY A 5 -16.38 -27.86 19.58
CA GLY A 5 -17.58 -28.03 18.74
C GLY A 5 -18.92 -27.66 19.41
N LYS A 6 -18.89 -27.22 20.68
CA LYS A 6 -20.09 -26.80 21.42
C LYS A 6 -20.43 -25.33 21.12
N PRO A 7 -21.72 -24.96 21.14
CA PRO A 7 -22.13 -23.56 21.06
C PRO A 7 -21.46 -22.74 22.16
N TYR A 8 -20.95 -21.56 21.79
CA TYR A 8 -20.32 -20.63 22.72
C TYR A 8 -20.76 -19.20 22.39
N ARG A 9 -20.74 -18.31 23.39
CA ARG A 9 -21.04 -16.89 23.19
C ARG A 9 -19.89 -16.25 22.42
N LYS A 10 -20.18 -15.66 21.26
CA LYS A 10 -19.22 -14.91 20.46
C LYS A 10 -19.16 -13.46 20.95
N ASP A 11 -17.96 -12.97 21.21
CA ASP A 11 -17.68 -11.58 21.56
C ASP A 11 -16.52 -11.11 20.70
N LEU A 12 -16.78 -10.20 19.75
CA LEU A 12 -15.80 -9.83 18.73
C LEU A 12 -14.59 -9.11 19.33
N GLU A 13 -14.80 -8.30 20.37
CA GLU A 13 -13.73 -7.55 21.00
C GLU A 13 -12.78 -8.50 21.73
N LEU A 14 -13.33 -9.37 22.58
CA LEU A 14 -12.52 -10.34 23.31
C LEU A 14 -11.86 -11.38 22.40
N GLU A 15 -12.51 -11.76 21.30
CA GLU A 15 -11.90 -12.63 20.30
C GLU A 15 -10.71 -11.97 19.61
N VAL A 16 -10.82 -10.70 19.22
CA VAL A 16 -9.71 -9.93 18.61
C VAL A 16 -8.55 -9.77 19.60
N LEU A 17 -8.82 -9.43 20.85
CA LEU A 17 -7.78 -9.31 21.89
C LEU A 17 -7.07 -10.66 22.11
N ALA A 18 -7.83 -11.76 22.15
CA ALA A 18 -7.25 -13.09 22.27
C ALA A 18 -6.38 -13.46 21.05
N GLU A 19 -6.82 -13.15 19.83
CA GLU A 19 -6.03 -13.37 18.61
C GLU A 19 -4.72 -12.55 18.62
N ILE A 20 -4.75 -11.30 19.10
CA ILE A 20 -3.56 -10.46 19.24
C ILE A 20 -2.58 -11.08 20.24
N LEU A 21 -3.06 -11.47 21.42
CA LEU A 21 -2.23 -12.09 22.46
C LEU A 21 -1.65 -13.43 22.00
N ASN A 22 -2.40 -14.18 21.17
CA ASN A 22 -1.97 -15.46 20.59
C ASN A 22 -1.12 -15.31 19.32
N LYS A 23 -0.85 -14.08 18.85
CA LYS A 23 -0.10 -13.81 17.60
C LYS A 23 -0.78 -14.40 16.35
N GLU A 24 -2.10 -14.46 16.36
CA GLU A 24 -2.94 -14.84 15.22
C GLU A 24 -3.42 -13.60 14.46
N ARG A 25 -3.42 -12.43 15.12
CA ARG A 25 -3.75 -11.13 14.53
C ARG A 25 -2.66 -10.11 14.88
N PHE A 26 -2.17 -9.40 13.87
CA PHE A 26 -1.05 -8.48 14.02
C PHE A 26 -1.52 -7.03 14.00
N VAL A 27 -1.01 -6.23 14.93
CA VAL A 27 -1.38 -4.81 15.06
C VAL A 27 -0.55 -3.97 14.11
N THR A 28 -1.21 -3.35 13.14
CA THR A 28 -0.66 -2.22 12.38
C THR A 28 -1.23 -0.93 12.95
N CYS A 29 -0.39 0.07 13.19
CA CYS A 29 -0.82 1.31 13.83
C CYS A 29 -0.30 2.53 13.06
N HIS A 30 -1.23 3.44 12.76
CA HIS A 30 -0.93 4.76 12.25
C HIS A 30 -0.09 5.55 13.27
N SER A 31 0.99 6.19 12.81
CA SER A 31 1.83 7.05 13.64
C SER A 31 2.64 8.02 12.79
N TYR A 32 2.92 9.22 13.30
CA TYR A 32 3.88 10.13 12.65
C TYR A 32 5.07 10.45 13.53
N VAL A 33 4.81 10.85 14.77
CA VAL A 33 5.80 11.48 15.65
C VAL A 33 6.41 10.50 16.66
N GLN A 34 7.66 10.77 17.04
CA GLN A 34 8.46 9.92 17.93
C GLN A 34 7.81 9.65 19.29
N SER A 35 7.03 10.60 19.81
CA SER A 35 6.37 10.51 21.12
C SER A 35 5.29 9.44 21.11
N GLU A 36 4.47 9.39 20.05
CA GLU A 36 3.40 8.40 19.86
C GLU A 36 3.98 7.01 19.63
N ILE A 37 4.98 6.90 18.76
CA ILE A 37 5.68 5.64 18.45
C ILE A 37 6.25 5.05 19.74
N ASN A 38 6.99 5.85 20.52
CA ASN A 38 7.60 5.43 21.77
C ASN A 38 6.56 5.12 22.86
N MET A 39 5.47 5.87 22.93
CA MET A 39 4.38 5.61 23.87
C MET A 39 3.72 4.26 23.57
N LEU A 40 3.36 4.00 22.32
CA LEU A 40 2.65 2.77 21.97
C LEU A 40 3.53 1.53 22.13
N MET A 41 4.83 1.59 21.81
CA MET A 41 5.77 0.50 22.11
C MET A 41 5.79 0.18 23.62
N LYS A 42 5.86 1.20 24.49
CA LYS A 42 5.82 0.99 25.95
C LYS A 42 4.49 0.41 26.44
N VAL A 43 3.37 0.80 25.83
CA VAL A 43 2.07 0.19 26.13
C VAL A 43 2.07 -1.27 25.73
N ALA A 44 2.55 -1.59 24.53
CA ALA A 44 2.66 -2.95 24.03
C ALA A 44 3.51 -3.84 24.95
N GLU A 45 4.68 -3.34 25.38
CA GLU A 45 5.55 -3.99 26.36
C GLU A 45 4.84 -4.23 27.71
N LYS A 46 4.13 -3.21 28.23
CA LYS A 46 3.42 -3.29 29.52
C LYS A 46 2.32 -4.36 29.53
N PHE A 47 1.61 -4.51 28.42
CA PHE A 47 0.51 -5.47 28.29
C PHE A 47 0.93 -6.76 27.56
N ASN A 48 2.23 -6.95 27.31
CA ASN A 48 2.82 -8.13 26.70
C ASN A 48 2.20 -8.51 25.34
N PHE A 49 2.00 -7.51 24.47
CA PHE A 49 1.66 -7.72 23.06
C PHE A 49 2.67 -7.02 22.15
N ASN A 50 2.58 -7.26 20.83
CA ASN A 50 3.52 -6.71 19.86
C ASN A 50 2.83 -5.81 18.84
N ILE A 51 3.40 -4.62 18.59
CA ILE A 51 3.13 -3.84 17.38
C ILE A 51 3.92 -4.46 16.23
N ASN A 52 3.21 -4.85 15.17
CA ASN A 52 3.83 -5.46 14.00
C ASN A 52 4.40 -4.41 13.06
N THR A 53 3.66 -3.34 12.82
CA THR A 53 4.06 -2.28 11.89
C THR A 53 3.51 -0.94 12.35
N PHE A 54 4.37 0.08 12.30
CA PHE A 54 3.93 1.46 12.34
C PHE A 54 3.78 1.97 10.90
N THR A 55 2.62 2.54 10.55
CA THR A 55 2.36 3.14 9.24
C THR A 55 2.57 4.64 9.27
N HIS A 56 2.99 5.20 8.13
CA HIS A 56 3.56 6.52 7.91
C HIS A 56 4.91 6.75 8.59
N ILE A 57 4.97 6.60 9.91
CA ILE A 57 6.16 6.56 10.76
C ILE A 57 7.28 7.56 10.37
N LEU A 58 6.89 8.80 10.09
CA LEU A 58 7.79 9.78 9.48
C LEU A 58 8.94 10.22 10.40
N GLU A 59 8.80 10.05 11.72
CA GLU A 59 9.87 10.23 12.69
C GLU A 59 10.49 8.92 13.20
N GLY A 60 10.27 7.79 12.51
CA GLY A 60 10.82 6.48 12.88
C GLY A 60 12.34 6.49 13.02
N TYR A 61 13.04 7.26 12.19
CA TYR A 61 14.49 7.49 12.27
C TYR A 61 14.96 8.02 13.63
N LYS A 62 14.13 8.76 14.36
CA LYS A 62 14.46 9.30 15.70
C LYS A 62 14.42 8.23 16.79
N VAL A 63 13.77 7.09 16.52
CA VAL A 63 13.51 6.01 17.51
C VAL A 63 13.85 4.62 16.95
N ALA A 64 14.66 4.55 15.90
CA ALA A 64 14.97 3.31 15.20
C ALA A 64 15.65 2.26 16.13
N ASP A 65 16.49 2.70 17.05
CA ASP A 65 17.11 1.85 18.07
C ASP A 65 16.06 1.14 18.94
N LYS A 66 15.04 1.89 19.39
CA LYS A 66 13.94 1.37 20.20
C LYS A 66 13.04 0.46 19.38
N MET A 67 12.74 0.82 18.14
CA MET A 67 11.98 -0.02 17.22
C MET A 67 12.67 -1.36 16.98
N LYS A 68 13.99 -1.34 16.78
CA LYS A 68 14.79 -2.56 16.58
C LYS A 68 14.73 -3.48 17.81
N LYS A 69 14.81 -2.90 19.02
CA LYS A 69 14.67 -3.63 20.28
C LYS A 69 13.26 -4.21 20.46
N HIS A 70 12.23 -3.45 20.11
CA HIS A 70 10.83 -3.88 20.16
C HIS A 70 10.53 -4.99 19.14
N GLY A 71 11.18 -4.95 17.98
CA GLY A 71 10.95 -5.89 16.87
C GLY A 71 9.81 -5.48 15.94
N VAL A 72 9.47 -4.19 15.90
CA VAL A 72 8.43 -3.62 15.03
C VAL A 72 9.02 -3.25 13.65
N GLY A 73 8.22 -3.39 12.60
CA GLY A 73 8.54 -2.87 11.26
C GLY A 73 8.01 -1.46 11.01
N GLY A 74 8.44 -0.83 9.92
CA GLY A 74 7.98 0.50 9.52
C GLY A 74 7.46 0.51 8.09
N SER A 75 6.31 1.15 7.86
CA SER A 75 5.83 1.53 6.54
C SER A 75 5.83 3.03 6.43
N THR A 76 6.68 3.61 5.58
CA THR A 76 6.90 5.07 5.50
C THR A 76 6.74 5.58 4.07
N PHE A 77 6.75 6.90 3.94
CA PHE A 77 6.99 7.61 2.68
C PHE A 77 8.43 8.08 2.60
N SER A 78 8.90 8.35 1.39
CA SER A 78 10.16 9.06 1.16
C SER A 78 9.94 10.57 1.03
N ASP A 79 8.87 11.05 0.42
CA ASP A 79 8.68 12.51 0.20
C ASP A 79 7.26 13.05 0.42
N TRP A 80 6.34 12.24 0.94
CA TRP A 80 5.00 12.71 1.31
C TRP A 80 4.96 13.29 2.73
N TRP A 81 5.34 14.56 2.87
CA TRP A 81 5.38 15.28 4.16
C TRP A 81 5.29 16.82 4.01
N ALA A 82 5.48 17.58 5.09
CA ALA A 82 5.37 19.05 5.17
C ALA A 82 4.00 19.70 4.89
N TYR A 83 2.90 18.94 4.91
CA TYR A 83 1.54 19.47 4.69
C TYR A 83 0.73 19.66 5.98
N LYS A 84 1.24 19.19 7.13
CA LYS A 84 0.65 19.34 8.46
C LYS A 84 1.72 19.30 9.55
N TYR A 85 1.39 19.74 10.76
CA TYR A 85 2.38 19.93 11.84
C TYR A 85 3.10 18.63 12.25
N GLU A 86 2.37 17.53 12.35
CA GLU A 86 2.90 16.21 12.75
C GLU A 86 3.89 15.59 11.74
N VAL A 87 4.00 16.15 10.54
CA VAL A 87 4.91 15.68 9.48
C VAL A 87 6.00 16.69 9.13
N ASN A 88 6.20 17.70 9.98
CA ASN A 88 7.12 18.80 9.72
C ASN A 88 8.60 18.37 9.73
N ASP A 89 8.94 17.43 10.60
CA ASP A 89 10.33 16.95 10.78
C ASP A 89 10.64 15.71 9.94
N ALA A 90 9.74 15.31 9.06
CA ALA A 90 9.97 14.18 8.17
C ALA A 90 11.16 14.47 7.23
N ILE A 91 11.94 13.43 6.96
CA ILE A 91 13.09 13.51 6.04
C ILE A 91 13.06 12.34 5.07
N PRO A 92 13.55 12.52 3.83
CA PRO A 92 13.55 11.44 2.85
C PRO A 92 14.50 10.28 3.20
N TYR A 93 15.43 10.51 4.13
CA TYR A 93 16.36 9.51 4.65
C TYR A 93 15.71 8.57 5.67
N ASN A 94 14.47 8.81 6.12
CA ASN A 94 13.82 8.07 7.20
C ASN A 94 13.88 6.54 6.97
N GLY A 95 13.44 6.10 5.79
CA GLY A 95 13.44 4.68 5.45
C GLY A 95 14.83 4.05 5.44
N ALA A 96 15.84 4.77 4.93
CA ALA A 96 17.22 4.29 4.86
C ALA A 96 17.86 4.21 6.25
N ILE A 97 17.65 5.20 7.11
CA ILE A 97 18.16 5.20 8.49
C ILE A 97 17.57 4.02 9.27
N MET A 98 16.25 3.81 9.18
CA MET A 98 15.60 2.66 9.82
C MET A 98 16.11 1.33 9.27
N HIS A 99 16.27 1.22 7.94
CA HIS A 99 16.82 0.02 7.30
C HIS A 99 18.24 -0.29 7.78
N ASN A 100 19.12 0.72 7.85
CA ASN A 100 20.49 0.56 8.34
C ASN A 100 20.56 0.16 9.82
N GLN A 101 19.54 0.49 10.62
CA GLN A 101 19.38 -0.01 11.98
C GLN A 101 18.88 -1.47 12.05
N GLY A 102 18.61 -2.08 10.89
CA GLY A 102 18.14 -3.47 10.75
C GLY A 102 16.64 -3.63 10.93
N ILE A 103 15.85 -2.57 10.74
CA ILE A 103 14.38 -2.62 10.77
C ILE A 103 13.88 -3.08 9.39
N THR A 104 12.81 -3.89 9.37
CA THR A 104 12.10 -4.18 8.12
C THR A 104 11.28 -2.96 7.72
N VAL A 105 11.67 -2.30 6.64
CA VAL A 105 11.06 -1.05 6.15
C VAL A 105 10.35 -1.28 4.83
N ALA A 106 9.11 -0.83 4.71
CA ALA A 106 8.36 -0.80 3.47
C ALA A 106 7.98 0.64 3.09
N PHE A 107 7.73 0.88 1.81
CA PHE A 107 7.13 2.10 1.30
C PHE A 107 5.69 1.87 0.85
N ASN A 108 4.79 2.74 1.28
CA ASN A 108 3.38 2.75 0.89
C ASN A 108 3.03 4.07 0.18
N SER A 109 1.86 4.15 -0.47
CA SER A 109 1.43 5.37 -1.16
C SER A 109 0.35 6.17 -0.43
N ASP A 110 -0.54 5.48 0.29
CA ASP A 110 -1.78 6.06 0.86
C ASP A 110 -2.66 6.79 -0.18
N ASP A 111 -2.41 6.51 -1.45
CA ASP A 111 -3.07 7.12 -2.59
C ASP A 111 -3.17 6.14 -3.76
N SER A 112 -4.31 6.19 -4.44
CA SER A 112 -4.66 5.28 -5.53
C SER A 112 -3.82 5.51 -6.79
N GLU A 113 -3.39 6.74 -7.05
CA GLU A 113 -2.60 7.08 -8.23
C GLU A 113 -1.13 6.71 -7.99
N MET A 114 -0.58 7.13 -6.85
CA MET A 114 0.78 6.83 -6.43
C MET A 114 1.00 5.33 -6.17
N SER A 115 -0.04 4.57 -5.79
CA SER A 115 0.06 3.10 -5.64
C SER A 115 0.57 2.41 -6.91
N ARG A 116 0.30 3.00 -8.08
CA ARG A 116 0.71 2.50 -9.40
C ARG A 116 2.15 2.86 -9.76
N ARG A 117 2.83 3.65 -8.92
CA ARG A 117 4.16 4.21 -9.15
C ARG A 117 5.12 3.98 -7.97
N LEU A 118 4.86 2.99 -7.12
CA LEU A 118 5.72 2.65 -5.98
C LEU A 118 7.16 2.30 -6.40
N ASN A 119 7.40 1.91 -7.65
CA ASN A 119 8.75 1.76 -8.20
C ASN A 119 9.55 3.08 -8.18
N GLN A 120 8.89 4.22 -8.40
CA GLN A 120 9.52 5.54 -8.29
C GLN A 120 9.77 5.90 -6.82
N GLU A 121 8.88 5.47 -5.92
CA GLU A 121 9.09 5.63 -4.48
C GLU A 121 10.31 4.85 -4.00
N ALA A 122 10.48 3.62 -4.45
CA ALA A 122 11.69 2.83 -4.19
C ALA A 122 12.96 3.53 -4.70
N ALA A 123 12.92 4.12 -5.91
CA ALA A 123 14.08 4.81 -6.49
C ALA A 123 14.57 5.99 -5.64
N LYS A 124 13.68 6.63 -4.87
CA LYS A 124 14.03 7.72 -3.94
C LYS A 124 14.91 7.21 -2.79
N ALA A 125 14.79 5.94 -2.39
CA ALA A 125 15.69 5.35 -1.40
C ALA A 125 17.14 5.24 -1.89
N VAL A 126 17.36 5.04 -3.19
CA VAL A 126 18.69 5.13 -3.81
C VAL A 126 19.18 6.57 -3.79
N LYS A 127 18.33 7.52 -4.22
CA LYS A 127 18.69 8.93 -4.34
C LYS A 127 19.07 9.59 -3.02
N TYR A 128 18.27 9.35 -1.98
CA TYR A 128 18.47 9.99 -0.67
C TYR A 128 19.23 9.07 0.29
N GLY A 129 18.91 7.78 0.32
CA GLY A 129 19.47 6.86 1.31
C GLY A 129 20.81 6.22 0.97
N ASP A 130 21.32 6.44 -0.25
CA ASP A 130 22.50 5.74 -0.80
C ASP A 130 22.39 4.21 -0.68
N LEU A 131 21.15 3.69 -0.76
CA LEU A 131 20.90 2.25 -0.74
C LEU A 131 21.19 1.63 -2.10
N SER A 132 21.55 0.35 -2.09
CA SER A 132 21.64 -0.45 -3.31
C SER A 132 20.28 -0.52 -4.01
N GLU A 133 20.26 -0.65 -5.34
CA GLU A 133 19.01 -0.85 -6.09
C GLU A 133 18.23 -2.08 -5.60
N GLU A 134 18.94 -3.12 -5.15
CA GLU A 134 18.32 -4.33 -4.60
C GLU A 134 17.58 -4.03 -3.28
N ASP A 135 18.21 -3.29 -2.37
CA ASP A 135 17.60 -2.94 -1.08
C ASP A 135 16.45 -1.95 -1.24
N ALA A 136 16.59 -0.98 -2.16
CA ALA A 136 15.51 -0.11 -2.56
C ALA A 136 14.30 -0.89 -3.07
N TRP A 137 14.51 -1.92 -3.91
CA TRP A 137 13.42 -2.76 -4.40
C TRP A 137 12.72 -3.55 -3.31
N LYS A 138 13.46 -4.01 -2.28
CA LYS A 138 12.86 -4.72 -1.16
C LYS A 138 11.81 -3.88 -0.44
N PHE A 139 11.94 -2.54 -0.43
CA PHE A 139 10.98 -1.66 0.25
C PHE A 139 9.57 -1.71 -0.34
N VAL A 140 9.42 -2.11 -1.61
CA VAL A 140 8.11 -2.19 -2.28
C VAL A 140 7.76 -3.62 -2.73
N THR A 141 8.56 -4.61 -2.34
CA THR A 141 8.35 -6.03 -2.70
C THR A 141 8.48 -6.94 -1.48
N LEU A 142 9.70 -7.33 -1.11
CA LEU A 142 9.94 -8.33 -0.08
C LEU A 142 9.60 -7.84 1.33
N ASN A 143 9.91 -6.60 1.66
CA ASN A 143 9.66 -6.06 2.99
C ASN A 143 8.17 -5.92 3.31
N PRO A 144 7.31 -5.34 2.44
CA PRO A 144 5.87 -5.35 2.71
C PRO A 144 5.32 -6.78 2.78
N ALA A 145 5.81 -7.74 1.97
CA ALA A 145 5.43 -9.14 2.11
C ALA A 145 5.78 -9.72 3.50
N LYS A 146 6.97 -9.41 4.03
CA LYS A 146 7.37 -9.80 5.39
C LYS A 146 6.49 -9.17 6.47
N LEU A 147 6.17 -7.89 6.34
CA LEU A 147 5.31 -7.19 7.30
C LEU A 147 3.87 -7.75 7.30
N LEU A 148 3.42 -8.25 6.16
CA LEU A 148 2.13 -8.93 6.00
C LEU A 148 2.17 -10.43 6.33
N HIS A 149 3.34 -11.00 6.65
CA HIS A 149 3.55 -12.44 6.88
C HIS A 149 3.19 -13.30 5.66
N LEU A 150 3.52 -12.83 4.47
CA LEU A 150 3.27 -13.47 3.17
C LEU A 150 4.55 -13.64 2.35
N ASP A 151 5.73 -13.50 2.97
CA ASP A 151 7.02 -13.61 2.26
C ASP A 151 7.41 -15.06 1.94
N ASP A 152 6.64 -16.05 2.36
CA ASP A 152 6.70 -17.42 1.84
C ASP A 152 6.06 -17.53 0.44
N LYS A 153 5.10 -16.65 0.12
CA LYS A 153 4.33 -16.67 -1.13
C LYS A 153 4.75 -15.60 -2.14
N ILE A 154 4.96 -14.37 -1.69
CA ILE A 154 5.14 -13.21 -2.59
C ILE A 154 6.40 -12.39 -2.25
N GLY A 155 6.63 -11.32 -3.00
CA GLY A 155 7.67 -10.32 -2.73
C GLY A 155 9.08 -10.66 -3.20
N SER A 156 9.30 -11.82 -3.82
CA SER A 156 10.59 -12.14 -4.48
C SER A 156 10.41 -13.22 -5.55
N ILE A 157 11.28 -13.24 -6.55
CA ILE A 157 11.29 -14.30 -7.57
C ILE A 157 12.10 -15.49 -7.08
N LYS A 158 11.42 -16.53 -6.58
CA LYS A 158 12.01 -17.80 -6.12
C LYS A 158 11.09 -18.97 -6.42
N VAL A 159 11.64 -20.18 -6.55
CA VAL A 159 10.85 -21.41 -6.71
C VAL A 159 9.95 -21.62 -5.49
N GLY A 160 8.68 -21.98 -5.73
CA GLY A 160 7.67 -22.22 -4.69
C GLY A 160 6.83 -21.00 -4.33
N LYS A 161 7.13 -19.82 -4.90
CA LYS A 161 6.36 -18.59 -4.73
C LYS A 161 5.33 -18.38 -5.83
N ASP A 162 4.34 -17.54 -5.55
CA ASP A 162 3.31 -17.15 -6.49
C ASP A 162 3.95 -16.37 -7.66
N ALA A 163 3.48 -16.66 -8.88
CA ALA A 163 4.01 -16.07 -10.11
C ALA A 163 3.47 -14.65 -10.35
N ASP A 164 3.66 -13.80 -9.35
CA ASP A 164 3.32 -12.37 -9.34
C ASP A 164 4.51 -11.56 -9.85
N VAL A 165 4.50 -11.26 -11.14
CA VAL A 165 5.66 -10.63 -11.82
C VAL A 165 5.23 -9.51 -12.75
N VAL A 166 6.12 -8.53 -12.88
CA VAL A 166 5.95 -7.42 -13.83
C VAL A 166 7.11 -7.45 -14.81
N LEU A 167 6.78 -7.50 -16.09
CA LEU A 167 7.75 -7.30 -17.16
C LEU A 167 7.86 -5.80 -17.44
N TRP A 168 9.07 -5.26 -17.32
CA TRP A 168 9.37 -3.86 -17.58
C TRP A 168 10.21 -3.71 -18.84
N ASN A 169 10.02 -2.61 -19.56
CA ASN A 169 10.78 -2.29 -20.76
C ASN A 169 12.23 -1.83 -20.50
N THR A 170 12.55 -1.44 -19.26
CA THR A 170 13.88 -0.99 -18.81
C THR A 170 14.00 -1.15 -17.30
N ASN A 171 15.09 -0.68 -16.68
CA ASN A 171 15.25 -0.68 -15.23
C ASN A 171 14.03 -0.02 -14.55
N PRO A 172 13.27 -0.76 -13.73
CA PRO A 172 12.03 -0.25 -13.18
C PRO A 172 12.18 0.87 -12.14
N LEU A 173 13.39 1.16 -11.64
CA LEU A 173 13.64 2.35 -10.82
C LEU A 173 13.72 3.65 -11.65
N SER A 174 13.75 3.54 -12.99
CA SER A 174 13.70 4.70 -13.87
C SER A 174 12.30 5.30 -13.95
N VAL A 175 12.21 6.63 -13.98
CA VAL A 175 10.96 7.35 -14.25
C VAL A 175 10.41 7.09 -15.66
N TYR A 176 11.25 6.60 -16.58
CA TYR A 176 10.85 6.23 -17.95
C TYR A 176 10.37 4.78 -18.06
N ALA A 177 10.45 4.00 -16.99
CA ALA A 177 10.02 2.61 -16.98
C ALA A 177 8.51 2.49 -17.20
N LYS A 178 8.13 1.52 -18.03
CA LYS A 178 6.75 1.17 -18.32
C LYS A 178 6.60 -0.34 -18.13
N ALA A 179 5.57 -0.72 -17.40
CA ALA A 179 5.17 -2.12 -17.32
C ALA A 179 4.64 -2.54 -18.70
N GLU A 180 5.27 -3.53 -19.30
CA GLU A 180 4.81 -4.14 -20.55
C GLU A 180 3.72 -5.18 -20.25
N LYS A 181 3.93 -5.98 -19.20
CA LYS A 181 2.98 -6.99 -18.73
C LYS A 181 2.96 -7.08 -17.22
N THR A 182 1.79 -7.34 -16.66
CA THR A 182 1.66 -7.75 -15.26
C THR A 182 1.01 -9.12 -15.19
N LEU A 183 1.57 -9.97 -14.35
CA LEU A 183 1.11 -11.31 -14.09
C LEU A 183 0.78 -11.43 -12.60
N ILE A 184 -0.36 -12.06 -12.31
CA ILE A 184 -0.76 -12.43 -10.96
C ILE A 184 -1.06 -13.93 -11.02
N GLU A 185 -0.41 -14.70 -10.15
CA GLU A 185 -0.52 -16.17 -10.10
C GLU A 185 -0.25 -16.82 -11.47
N GLY A 186 0.63 -16.22 -12.28
CA GLY A 186 0.98 -16.69 -13.62
C GLY A 186 0.00 -16.33 -14.74
N VAL A 187 -1.12 -15.66 -14.42
CA VAL A 187 -2.11 -15.19 -15.39
C VAL A 187 -1.78 -13.76 -15.80
N VAL A 188 -1.81 -13.46 -17.10
CA VAL A 188 -1.59 -12.08 -17.59
C VAL A 188 -2.83 -11.22 -17.36
N TYR A 189 -2.73 -10.27 -16.42
CA TYR A 189 -3.79 -9.31 -16.11
C TYR A 189 -3.66 -8.02 -16.94
N PHE A 190 -2.42 -7.61 -17.22
CA PHE A 190 -2.13 -6.46 -18.06
C PHE A 190 -1.17 -6.83 -19.19
N ASP A 191 -1.45 -6.34 -20.38
CA ASP A 191 -0.56 -6.39 -21.54
C ASP A 191 -0.70 -5.06 -22.29
N LEU A 192 0.42 -4.36 -22.46
CA LEU A 192 0.45 -3.01 -23.06
C LEU A 192 -0.08 -3.00 -24.50
N ALA A 193 0.20 -4.05 -25.30
CA ALA A 193 -0.28 -4.12 -26.67
C ALA A 193 -1.79 -4.37 -26.73
N ARG A 194 -2.32 -5.19 -25.80
CA ARG A 194 -3.78 -5.38 -25.65
C ARG A 194 -4.47 -4.09 -25.21
N ASP A 195 -3.91 -3.40 -24.23
CA ASP A 195 -4.45 -2.13 -23.71
C ASP A 195 -4.53 -1.05 -24.81
N LEU A 196 -3.50 -0.91 -25.65
CA LEU A 196 -3.52 0.03 -26.78
C LEU A 196 -4.65 -0.25 -27.77
N LYS A 197 -4.96 -1.53 -28.04
CA LYS A 197 -6.09 -1.93 -28.90
C LYS A 197 -7.42 -1.58 -28.24
N LEU A 198 -7.60 -1.96 -26.97
CA LEU A 198 -8.82 -1.67 -26.21
C LEU A 198 -9.11 -0.17 -26.14
N ARG A 199 -8.10 0.68 -25.92
CA ARG A 199 -8.27 2.14 -25.94
C ARG A 199 -8.82 2.65 -27.28
N THR A 200 -8.37 2.06 -28.37
CA THR A 200 -8.83 2.41 -29.72
C THR A 200 -10.29 1.99 -29.93
N GLU A 201 -10.64 0.77 -29.49
CA GLU A 201 -12.00 0.23 -29.55
C GLU A 201 -12.97 1.06 -28.69
N ILE A 202 -12.61 1.34 -27.43
CA ILE A 202 -13.39 2.19 -26.52
C ILE A 202 -13.61 3.58 -27.11
N LYS A 203 -12.58 4.17 -27.74
CA LYS A 203 -12.72 5.48 -28.40
C LYS A 203 -13.71 5.41 -29.57
N LYS A 204 -13.66 4.34 -30.36
CA LYS A 204 -14.58 4.13 -31.48
C LYS A 204 -16.02 3.94 -30.98
N GLU A 205 -16.23 3.04 -30.02
CA GLU A 205 -17.53 2.78 -29.41
C GLU A 205 -18.12 4.06 -28.78
N ARG A 206 -17.30 4.81 -28.04
CA ARG A 206 -17.71 6.11 -27.49
C ARG A 206 -18.21 7.06 -28.56
N ASN A 207 -17.51 7.17 -29.69
CA ASN A 207 -17.94 8.04 -30.78
C ASN A 207 -19.24 7.56 -31.44
N GLU A 208 -19.41 6.26 -31.62
CA GLU A 208 -20.64 5.65 -32.14
C GLU A 208 -21.83 5.94 -31.22
N LEU A 209 -21.67 5.73 -29.91
CA LEU A 209 -22.70 6.06 -28.92
C LEU A 209 -23.05 7.55 -28.92
N ILE A 210 -22.06 8.43 -29.03
CA ILE A 210 -22.30 9.88 -29.14
C ILE A 210 -23.13 10.20 -30.39
N ASN A 211 -22.80 9.62 -31.54
CA ASN A 211 -23.55 9.84 -32.78
C ASN A 211 -24.99 9.34 -32.66
N LEU A 212 -25.20 8.14 -32.11
CA LEU A 212 -26.54 7.60 -31.86
C LEU A 212 -27.37 8.51 -30.94
N MET A 213 -26.74 9.08 -29.90
CA MET A 213 -27.39 10.06 -29.02
C MET A 213 -27.76 11.36 -29.74
N LEU A 214 -26.88 11.84 -30.64
CA LEU A 214 -27.14 13.03 -31.45
C LEU A 214 -28.28 12.79 -32.45
N ASP A 215 -28.30 11.65 -33.12
CA ASP A 215 -29.35 11.29 -34.09
C ASP A 215 -30.71 11.12 -33.40
N HIS A 216 -30.75 10.47 -32.24
CA HIS A 216 -31.97 10.34 -31.44
C HIS A 216 -32.51 11.72 -31.00
N LYS A 217 -31.61 12.65 -30.62
CA LYS A 217 -31.99 14.04 -30.30
C LYS A 217 -32.53 14.78 -31.53
N ASN A 218 -31.87 14.65 -32.68
CA ASN A 218 -32.27 15.32 -33.93
C ASN A 218 -33.63 14.82 -34.43
N ASN A 219 -33.95 13.55 -34.21
CA ASN A 219 -35.24 12.95 -34.54
C ASN A 219 -36.36 13.24 -33.52
N GLY A 220 -36.16 14.20 -32.60
CA GLY A 220 -37.16 14.63 -31.62
C GLY A 220 -37.32 13.69 -30.42
N GLY A 221 -36.40 12.75 -30.23
CA GLY A 221 -36.39 11.83 -29.10
C GLY A 221 -36.13 12.55 -27.77
N LYS A 222 -36.70 12.01 -26.68
CA LYS A 222 -36.47 12.55 -25.32
C LYS A 222 -34.99 12.44 -24.94
N THR A 223 -34.40 13.54 -24.47
CA THR A 223 -33.01 13.57 -23.99
C THR A 223 -32.95 13.79 -22.49
N GLN A 224 -31.88 13.31 -21.85
CA GLN A 224 -31.53 13.64 -20.47
C GLN A 224 -30.14 14.28 -20.42
N ALA A 225 -29.92 15.14 -19.43
CA ALA A 225 -28.58 15.63 -19.14
C ALA A 225 -27.68 14.48 -18.69
N PRO A 226 -26.36 14.50 -19.00
CA PRO A 226 -25.44 13.50 -18.52
C PRO A 226 -25.43 13.49 -16.99
N LYS A 227 -25.86 12.39 -16.39
CA LYS A 227 -25.78 12.18 -14.95
C LYS A 227 -24.41 11.57 -14.64
N LYS A 228 -23.53 12.35 -14.02
CA LYS A 228 -22.23 11.85 -13.55
C LYS A 228 -22.48 11.12 -12.22
N GLU A 229 -22.23 9.82 -12.19
CA GLU A 229 -22.04 9.14 -10.91
C GLU A 229 -20.62 9.45 -10.43
N GLU A 230 -20.49 10.43 -9.54
CA GLU A 230 -19.26 10.61 -8.80
C GLU A 230 -19.21 9.54 -7.73
N LYS A 231 -18.34 8.55 -7.90
CA LYS A 231 -17.96 7.68 -6.79
C LYS A 231 -17.04 8.51 -5.89
N PRO A 232 -17.46 8.86 -4.66
CA PRO A 232 -16.59 9.61 -3.76
C PRO A 232 -15.33 8.77 -3.49
N HIS A 233 -14.16 9.41 -3.58
CA HIS A 233 -12.94 8.82 -3.06
C HIS A 233 -13.02 8.85 -1.53
N MET A 234 -13.27 7.69 -0.94
CA MET A 234 -13.33 7.51 0.51
C MET A 234 -11.90 7.52 1.04
N HIS A 235 -11.51 8.58 1.74
CA HIS A 235 -10.26 8.66 2.50
C HIS A 235 -10.53 8.45 4.00
N CYS A 236 -9.49 8.25 4.81
CA CYS A 236 -9.64 8.03 6.26
C CYS A 236 -10.40 9.16 6.97
N ASP A 237 -10.34 10.39 6.45
CA ASP A 237 -11.07 11.55 6.97
C ASP A 237 -12.47 11.74 6.37
N PHE A 238 -12.96 10.75 5.59
CA PHE A 238 -14.27 10.83 4.98
C PHE A 238 -15.36 10.66 6.04
N VAL A 239 -15.87 11.77 6.56
CA VAL A 239 -17.10 11.82 7.34
C VAL A 239 -18.26 11.81 6.35
N GLY A 240 -18.67 10.60 5.94
CA GLY A 240 -19.88 10.44 5.14
C GLY A 240 -21.12 10.73 5.99
N ASP A 241 -22.03 11.55 5.48
CA ASP A 241 -23.41 11.56 5.96
C ASP A 241 -23.99 10.16 5.76
N TYR A 242 -24.14 9.42 6.86
CA TYR A 242 -25.01 8.26 6.91
C TYR A 242 -26.46 8.79 6.81
N GLN A 243 -26.95 9.01 5.58
CA GLN A 243 -28.38 9.09 5.29
C GLN A 243 -28.90 7.73 4.83
#